data_AF-A0A352Z5L0-F1
#
_entry.id   AF-A0A352Z5L0-F1
#
_cell.length_a   1.000
_cell.length_b   1.000
_cell.length_c   1.000
_cell.angle_alpha   90.00
_cell.angle_beta   90.00
_cell.angle_gamma   90.00
#
_symmetry.space_group_name_H-M   'P 1'
#
loop_
_entity.id
_entity.type
_entity.pdbx_description
1 polymer ?
#
loop_
_entity_poly.entity_id
_entity_poly.type
_entity_poly.pdbx_seq_one_letter_code
_entity_poly.pdbx_strand_id
1 'polypeptide(L)'
;MESILREIESNTNMEQNVSLFKGFTKEEKKKFLAHLKELKNEAAGIFLNKIYVNEEDKEIQKLIKKLLFRLKTIGVTIQEPHITGEPVLRVIEEQKEYRGFMTNYDGEGTRLICASFELKKKTFLFVDAITHFSDGLIELASAEVRRNDVEEILDDYRRKTNRNILFVEISPRYASFLIEESAALSGRYTEELKFFKAFSSHIRHTIQRPDDIYTINISESITPLPIEQLLSHDLFTPFFLSWTGMDEDKKTYQSAGAETLILPSYMVEEKKDA
;
A
#
# COMPACT_ATOMS: atom_id res chain seq x y z
N MET A 1 -44.72 36.82 19.59
CA MET A 1 -44.51 36.13 18.30
C MET A 1 -44.67 37.11 17.13
N GLU A 2 -45.77 37.85 17.02
CA GLU A 2 -45.96 38.83 15.93
C GLU A 2 -44.95 39.99 15.93
N SER A 3 -44.49 40.45 17.10
CA SER A 3 -43.44 41.48 17.22
C SER A 3 -42.12 41.05 16.57
N ILE A 4 -41.66 39.82 16.88
CA ILE A 4 -40.44 39.23 16.33
C ILE A 4 -40.53 39.05 14.81
N LEU A 5 -41.70 38.66 14.29
CA LEU A 5 -41.90 38.50 12.84
C LEU A 5 -41.82 39.83 12.10
N ARG A 6 -42.39 40.91 12.66
CA ARG A 6 -42.28 42.27 12.09
C ARG A 6 -40.85 42.81 12.15
N GLU A 7 -40.11 42.51 13.21
CA GLU A 7 -38.70 42.92 13.35
C GLU A 7 -37.76 42.17 12.40
N ILE A 8 -38.04 40.90 12.12
CA ILE A 8 -37.34 40.14 11.08
C ILE A 8 -37.65 40.72 9.70
N GLU A 9 -38.89 41.15 9.44
CA GLU A 9 -39.27 41.81 8.20
C GLU A 9 -38.58 43.17 8.00
N SER A 10 -38.37 43.94 9.08
CA SER A 10 -37.65 45.22 9.07
C SER A 10 -36.13 45.11 9.25
N ASN A 11 -35.57 43.88 9.29
CA ASN A 11 -34.15 43.61 9.54
C ASN A 11 -33.58 44.31 10.79
N THR A 12 -34.39 44.45 11.84
CA THR A 12 -34.01 45.14 13.08
C THR A 12 -33.79 44.11 14.19
N ASN A 13 -32.75 44.27 15.03
CA ASN A 13 -32.48 43.44 16.22
C ASN A 13 -32.36 41.90 15.98
N MET A 14 -31.71 41.50 14.89
CA MET A 14 -31.58 40.08 14.50
C MET A 14 -30.93 39.18 15.57
N GLU A 15 -29.94 39.66 16.33
CA GLU A 15 -29.27 38.86 17.37
C GLU A 15 -30.13 38.62 18.61
N GLN A 16 -30.95 39.60 18.99
CA GLN A 16 -31.93 39.46 20.07
C GLN A 16 -33.00 38.46 19.67
N ASN A 17 -33.45 38.51 18.41
CA ASN A 17 -34.46 37.58 17.88
C ASN A 17 -33.95 36.13 17.81
N VAL A 18 -32.68 35.91 17.47
CA VAL A 18 -32.05 34.57 17.52
C VAL A 18 -31.98 34.05 18.96
N SER A 19 -31.68 34.93 19.92
CA SER A 19 -31.60 34.58 21.35
C SER A 19 -32.98 34.24 21.93
N LEU A 20 -34.02 34.99 21.55
CA LEU A 20 -35.40 34.70 21.94
C LEU A 20 -35.90 33.37 21.37
N PHE A 21 -35.52 33.04 20.12
CA PHE A 21 -35.87 31.76 19.50
C PHE A 21 -35.25 30.56 20.22
N LYS A 22 -34.05 30.71 20.81
CA LYS A 22 -33.43 29.65 21.64
C LYS A 22 -34.27 29.30 22.87
N GLY A 23 -34.94 30.29 23.46
CA GLY A 23 -35.78 30.11 24.65
C GLY A 23 -37.15 29.48 24.39
N PHE A 24 -37.55 29.29 23.13
CA PHE A 24 -38.84 28.69 22.80
C PHE A 24 -38.84 27.18 23.02
N THR A 25 -39.96 26.66 23.51
CA THR A 25 -40.23 25.22 23.52
C THR A 25 -40.32 24.67 22.09
N LYS A 26 -40.14 23.35 21.93
CA LYS A 26 -40.19 22.69 20.61
C LYS A 26 -41.46 23.00 19.82
N GLU A 27 -42.61 23.06 20.49
CA GLU A 27 -43.90 23.35 19.86
C GLU A 27 -44.04 24.83 19.47
N GLU A 28 -43.47 25.74 20.27
CA GLU A 28 -43.39 27.17 19.93
C GLU A 28 -42.44 27.41 18.74
N LYS A 29 -41.30 26.72 18.69
CA LYS A 29 -40.38 26.77 17.54
C LYS A 29 -41.06 26.31 16.25
N LYS A 30 -41.82 25.21 16.28
CA LYS A 30 -42.60 24.73 15.13
C LYS A 30 -43.65 25.74 14.68
N LYS A 31 -44.43 26.30 15.63
CA LYS A 31 -45.42 27.35 15.31
C LYS A 31 -44.75 28.57 14.72
N PHE A 32 -43.64 29.02 15.28
CA PHE A 32 -42.89 30.17 14.79
C PHE A 32 -42.36 29.96 13.36
N LEU A 33 -41.74 28.81 13.08
CA LEU A 33 -41.27 28.46 11.73
C LEU A 33 -42.43 28.32 10.72
N ALA A 34 -43.61 27.88 11.17
CA ALA A 34 -44.80 27.83 10.33
C ALA A 34 -45.30 29.23 9.92
N HIS A 35 -45.16 30.25 10.78
CA HIS A 35 -45.48 31.64 10.44
C HIS A 35 -44.37 32.28 9.60
N LEU A 36 -43.11 31.99 9.91
CA LEU A 36 -41.96 32.48 9.14
C LEU A 36 -41.98 32.00 7.67
N LYS A 37 -42.68 30.90 7.39
CA LYS A 37 -42.95 30.38 6.05
C LYS A 37 -43.66 31.37 5.12
N GLU A 38 -44.37 32.34 5.67
CA GLU A 38 -45.10 33.37 4.92
C GLU A 38 -44.20 34.55 4.51
N LEU A 39 -43.13 34.79 5.27
CA LEU A 39 -42.13 35.82 4.98
C LEU A 39 -41.18 35.35 3.87
N LYS A 40 -41.26 35.98 2.70
CA LYS A 40 -40.47 35.65 1.50
C LYS A 40 -39.38 36.68 1.22
N ASN A 41 -38.67 37.10 2.25
CA ASN A 41 -37.64 38.13 2.16
C ASN A 41 -36.25 37.57 2.53
N GLU A 42 -35.21 38.33 2.19
CA GLU A 42 -33.81 37.96 2.46
C GLU A 42 -33.50 37.89 3.96
N ALA A 43 -34.12 38.78 4.75
CA ALA A 43 -33.96 38.82 6.21
C ALA A 43 -34.41 37.52 6.90
N ALA A 44 -35.49 36.88 6.41
CA ALA A 44 -35.91 35.56 6.87
C ALA A 44 -34.86 34.48 6.55
N GLY A 45 -34.21 34.55 5.38
CA GLY A 45 -33.10 33.66 5.01
C GLY A 45 -31.88 33.80 5.93
N ILE A 46 -31.47 35.03 6.22
CA ILE A 46 -30.36 35.32 7.13
C ILE A 46 -30.68 34.81 8.55
N PHE A 47 -31.90 35.06 9.02
CA PHE A 47 -32.36 34.57 10.32
C PHE A 47 -32.34 33.04 10.41
N LEU A 48 -32.88 32.35 9.40
CA LEU A 48 -32.92 30.88 9.32
C LEU A 48 -31.51 30.26 9.35
N ASN A 49 -30.54 30.86 8.66
CA ASN A 49 -29.14 30.41 8.70
C ASN A 49 -28.52 30.56 10.10
N LYS A 50 -28.77 31.68 10.78
CA LYS A 50 -28.24 31.91 12.14
C LYS A 50 -28.81 30.93 13.17
N ILE A 51 -30.10 30.61 13.10
CA ILE A 51 -30.70 29.62 14.01
C ILE A 51 -30.30 28.19 13.64
N TYR A 52 -30.07 27.88 12.35
CA TYR A 52 -29.69 26.53 11.90
C TYR A 52 -28.39 26.05 12.55
N VAL A 53 -27.36 26.91 12.62
CA VAL A 53 -26.06 26.59 13.23
C VAL A 53 -26.16 26.35 14.74
N ASN A 54 -27.16 26.96 15.38
CA ASN A 54 -27.32 27.00 16.82
C ASN A 54 -28.40 26.04 17.35
N GLU A 55 -29.06 25.28 16.49
CA GLU A 55 -30.17 24.40 16.86
C GLU A 55 -29.68 22.96 17.00
N GLU A 56 -29.98 22.31 18.12
CA GLU A 56 -29.56 20.92 18.37
C GLU A 56 -30.65 19.90 17.96
N ASP A 57 -31.92 20.32 17.92
CA ASP A 57 -33.03 19.43 17.56
C ASP A 57 -33.06 19.15 16.04
N LYS A 58 -32.80 17.89 15.68
CA LYS A 58 -32.79 17.40 14.29
C LYS A 58 -34.11 17.62 13.54
N GLU A 59 -35.25 17.60 14.22
CA GLU A 59 -36.55 17.87 13.57
C GLU A 59 -36.71 19.34 13.23
N ILE A 60 -36.29 20.23 14.13
CA ILE A 60 -36.31 21.68 13.90
C ILE A 60 -35.31 22.05 12.80
N GLN A 61 -34.11 21.48 12.81
CA GLN A 61 -33.12 21.63 11.73
C GLN A 61 -33.68 21.22 10.35
N LYS A 62 -34.42 20.10 10.28
CA LYS A 62 -35.08 19.66 9.04
C LYS A 62 -36.13 20.67 8.56
N LEU A 63 -36.92 21.24 9.47
CA LEU A 63 -37.90 22.28 9.13
C LEU A 63 -37.22 23.55 8.62
N ILE A 64 -36.13 23.98 9.25
CA ILE A 64 -35.32 25.14 8.82
C ILE A 64 -34.75 24.90 7.41
N LYS A 65 -34.14 23.73 7.15
CA LYS A 65 -33.64 23.37 5.80
C LYS A 65 -34.73 23.43 4.74
N LYS A 66 -35.93 22.93 5.06
CA LYS A 66 -37.08 22.94 4.13
C LYS A 66 -37.52 24.37 3.80
N LEU A 67 -37.48 25.28 4.78
CA LEU A 67 -37.80 26.69 4.58
C LEU A 67 -36.72 27.42 3.78
N LEU A 68 -35.44 27.21 4.09
CA LEU A 68 -34.31 27.76 3.32
C LEU A 68 -34.38 27.32 1.85
N PHE A 69 -34.64 26.03 1.60
CA PHE A 69 -34.82 25.50 0.25
C PHE A 69 -35.98 26.18 -0.47
N ARG A 70 -37.13 26.34 0.20
CA ARG A 70 -38.31 27.01 -0.38
C ARG A 70 -38.02 28.45 -0.76
N LEU A 71 -37.32 29.21 0.08
CA LEU A 71 -36.94 30.59 -0.22
C LEU A 71 -35.97 30.65 -1.42
N LYS A 72 -35.01 29.72 -1.51
CA LYS A 72 -34.13 29.57 -2.69
C LYS A 72 -34.93 29.27 -3.96
N THR A 73 -35.92 28.38 -3.92
CA THR A 73 -36.79 28.07 -5.06
C THR A 73 -37.61 29.28 -5.53
N ILE A 74 -37.96 30.20 -4.62
CA ILE A 74 -38.72 31.43 -4.92
C ILE A 74 -37.81 32.54 -5.48
N GLY A 75 -36.49 32.33 -5.53
CA GLY A 75 -35.53 33.29 -6.09
C GLY A 75 -34.94 34.27 -5.08
N VAL A 76 -35.09 34.02 -3.78
CA VAL A 76 -34.42 34.81 -2.73
C VAL A 76 -32.96 34.38 -2.65
N THR A 77 -32.03 35.33 -2.78
CA THR A 77 -30.59 35.10 -2.63
C THR A 77 -30.28 34.75 -1.18
N ILE A 78 -29.95 33.48 -0.90
CA ILE A 78 -29.62 33.00 0.44
C ILE A 78 -28.29 32.25 0.38
N GLN A 79 -27.36 32.62 1.26
CA GLN A 79 -26.10 31.90 1.44
C GLN A 79 -26.38 30.49 1.99
N GLU A 80 -25.73 29.46 1.44
CA GLU A 80 -25.96 28.09 1.88
C GLU A 80 -25.52 27.90 3.35
N PRO A 81 -26.30 27.15 4.16
CA PRO A 81 -25.94 26.91 5.54
C PRO A 81 -24.60 26.18 5.59
N HIS A 82 -23.60 26.84 6.20
CA HIS A 82 -22.26 26.29 6.35
C HIS A 82 -22.34 25.06 7.26
N ILE A 83 -22.20 23.87 6.68
CA ILE A 83 -22.14 22.62 7.44
C ILE A 83 -20.74 22.53 8.03
N THR A 84 -20.58 22.91 9.28
CA THR A 84 -19.39 22.57 10.07
C THR A 84 -19.48 21.10 10.48
N GLY A 85 -19.02 20.21 9.61
CA GLY A 85 -18.89 18.79 9.89
C GLY A 85 -17.83 18.19 8.98
N GLU A 86 -16.91 17.43 9.55
CA GLU A 86 -15.93 16.67 8.77
C GLU A 86 -16.66 15.70 7.83
N PRO A 87 -16.22 15.55 6.57
CA PRO A 87 -16.83 14.62 5.63
C PRO A 87 -16.80 13.19 6.19
N VAL A 88 -17.98 12.62 6.43
CA VAL A 88 -18.17 11.24 6.97
C VAL A 88 -17.73 10.17 5.96
N LEU A 89 -17.66 10.51 4.69
CA LEU A 89 -17.14 9.63 3.65
C LEU A 89 -15.63 9.80 3.52
N ARG A 90 -14.87 9.11 4.38
CA ARG A 90 -13.48 8.77 4.05
C ARG A 90 -13.54 7.71 2.96
N VAL A 91 -13.03 8.03 1.77
CA VAL A 91 -12.65 7.00 0.79
C VAL A 91 -11.61 6.15 1.51
N ILE A 92 -11.99 4.96 1.96
CA ILE A 92 -11.03 3.95 2.36
C ILE A 92 -10.38 3.54 1.05
N GLU A 93 -9.24 4.14 0.71
CA GLU A 93 -8.40 3.61 -0.36
C GLU A 93 -8.07 2.17 0.06
N GLU A 94 -8.69 1.19 -0.60
CA GLU A 94 -8.28 -0.20 -0.47
C GLU A 94 -6.77 -0.22 -0.77
N GLN A 95 -5.97 -0.55 0.24
CA GLN A 95 -4.53 -0.61 0.12
C GLN A 95 -4.21 -1.65 -0.95
N LYS A 96 -3.68 -1.20 -2.08
CA LYS A 96 -3.30 -2.06 -3.19
C LYS A 96 -2.26 -3.09 -2.72
N GLU A 97 -2.42 -4.32 -3.15
CA GLU A 97 -1.52 -5.42 -2.81
C GLU A 97 -0.29 -5.41 -3.75
N TYR A 98 0.90 -5.48 -3.16
CA TYR A 98 2.18 -5.51 -3.87
C TYR A 98 3.05 -6.61 -3.29
N ARG A 99 3.69 -7.41 -4.15
CA ARG A 99 4.61 -8.48 -3.71
C ARG A 99 5.88 -8.46 -4.56
N GLY A 100 7.00 -8.84 -3.95
CA GLY A 100 8.30 -8.93 -4.61
C GLY A 100 8.99 -10.23 -4.22
N PHE A 101 9.70 -10.84 -5.15
CA PHE A 101 10.45 -12.07 -4.91
C PHE A 101 11.78 -12.03 -5.63
N MET A 102 12.75 -12.79 -5.11
CA MET A 102 14.07 -12.89 -5.70
C MET A 102 14.69 -14.24 -5.39
N THR A 103 15.57 -14.70 -6.29
CA THR A 103 16.49 -15.81 -6.03
C THR A 103 17.90 -15.36 -5.72
N ASN A 104 18.70 -16.23 -5.09
CA ASN A 104 20.16 -16.08 -5.16
C ASN A 104 20.64 -16.22 -6.62
N TYR A 105 21.87 -15.81 -6.84
CA TYR A 105 22.57 -16.12 -8.09
C TYR A 105 22.89 -17.60 -8.15
N ASP A 106 22.68 -18.19 -9.33
CA ASP A 106 23.07 -19.55 -9.66
C ASP A 106 24.55 -19.65 -10.08
N GLY A 107 24.97 -20.83 -10.50
CA GLY A 107 26.35 -21.09 -10.95
C GLY A 107 26.74 -20.37 -12.25
N GLU A 108 25.77 -19.89 -13.02
CA GLU A 108 26.00 -19.08 -14.22
C GLU A 108 25.95 -17.58 -13.91
N GLY A 109 25.80 -17.19 -12.64
CA GLY A 109 25.70 -15.80 -12.23
C GLY A 109 24.37 -15.16 -12.59
N THR A 110 23.31 -15.94 -12.84
CA THR A 110 21.97 -15.45 -13.13
C THR A 110 21.05 -15.56 -11.92
N ARG A 111 20.06 -14.68 -11.81
CA ARG A 111 18.99 -14.76 -10.81
C ARG A 111 17.67 -14.31 -11.41
N LEU A 112 16.59 -14.80 -10.80
CA LEU A 112 15.23 -14.38 -11.08
C LEU A 112 14.79 -13.31 -10.07
N ILE A 113 14.12 -12.28 -10.57
CA ILE A 113 13.43 -11.26 -9.78
C ILE A 113 11.99 -11.19 -10.28
N CYS A 114 11.03 -11.32 -9.37
CA CYS A 114 9.61 -11.18 -9.70
C CYS A 114 8.98 -10.04 -8.90
N ALA A 115 8.03 -9.34 -9.49
CA ALA A 115 7.22 -8.36 -8.79
C ALA A 115 5.78 -8.38 -9.31
N SER A 116 4.81 -8.29 -8.40
CA SER A 116 3.38 -8.25 -8.74
C SER A 116 2.74 -6.99 -8.17
N PHE A 117 2.02 -6.23 -9.00
CA PHE A 117 1.39 -4.97 -8.63
C PHE A 117 -0.11 -4.99 -8.89
N GLU A 118 -0.92 -4.75 -7.87
CA GLU A 118 -2.37 -4.67 -8.07
C GLU A 118 -2.75 -3.41 -8.87
N LEU A 119 -3.29 -3.64 -10.07
CA LEU A 119 -3.78 -2.60 -10.96
C LEU A 119 -5.21 -2.20 -10.58
N LYS A 120 -6.06 -3.22 -10.47
CA LYS A 120 -7.49 -3.18 -10.11
C LYS A 120 -7.78 -4.41 -9.27
N LYS A 121 -8.89 -4.41 -8.53
CA LYS A 121 -9.28 -5.49 -7.62
C LYS A 121 -9.09 -6.88 -8.26
N LYS A 122 -8.13 -7.66 -7.75
CA LYS A 122 -7.75 -9.03 -8.22
C LYS A 122 -7.05 -9.12 -9.59
N THR A 123 -6.67 -8.01 -10.21
CA THR A 123 -5.88 -7.95 -11.44
C THR A 123 -4.52 -7.35 -11.13
N PHE A 124 -3.47 -8.10 -11.44
CA PHE A 124 -2.10 -7.76 -11.13
C PHE A 124 -1.30 -7.60 -12.42
N LEU A 125 -0.41 -6.61 -12.45
CA LEU A 125 0.72 -6.61 -13.37
C LEU A 125 1.79 -7.49 -12.74
N PHE A 126 2.07 -8.63 -13.33
CA PHE A 126 3.19 -9.48 -12.95
C PHE A 126 4.38 -9.16 -13.86
N VAL A 127 5.55 -9.04 -13.26
CA VAL A 127 6.82 -8.76 -13.93
C VAL A 127 7.83 -9.78 -13.48
N ASP A 128 8.48 -10.42 -14.45
CA ASP A 128 9.56 -11.36 -14.28
C ASP A 128 10.80 -10.87 -15.01
N ALA A 129 11.92 -10.88 -14.31
CA ALA A 129 13.20 -10.39 -14.81
C ALA A 129 14.30 -11.39 -14.49
N ILE A 130 15.10 -11.72 -15.50
CA ILE A 130 16.33 -12.51 -15.33
C ILE A 130 17.51 -11.57 -15.42
N THR A 131 18.35 -11.54 -14.39
CA THR A 131 19.51 -10.65 -14.31
C THR A 131 20.79 -11.47 -14.17
N HIS A 132 21.82 -11.12 -14.93
CA HIS A 132 23.18 -11.61 -14.75
C HIS A 132 23.98 -10.65 -13.88
N PHE A 133 24.84 -11.18 -13.01
CA PHE A 133 25.63 -10.39 -12.07
C PHE A 133 26.50 -9.32 -12.75
N SER A 134 27.06 -9.62 -13.93
CA SER A 134 27.96 -8.70 -14.65
C SER A 134 27.30 -7.99 -15.83
N ASP A 135 26.37 -8.67 -16.53
CA ASP A 135 25.77 -8.11 -17.76
C ASP A 135 24.47 -7.34 -17.49
N GLY A 136 23.96 -7.38 -16.26
CA GLY A 136 22.70 -6.74 -15.89
C GLY A 136 21.48 -7.52 -16.37
N LEU A 137 20.44 -6.81 -16.82
CA LEU A 137 19.16 -7.40 -17.22
C LEU A 137 19.30 -8.19 -18.52
N ILE A 138 19.07 -9.50 -18.46
CA ILE A 138 19.12 -10.40 -19.61
C ILE A 138 17.75 -10.43 -20.30
N GLU A 139 16.71 -10.69 -19.52
CA GLU A 139 15.33 -10.86 -19.97
C GLU A 139 14.37 -10.12 -19.04
N LEU A 140 13.31 -9.58 -19.64
CA LEU A 140 12.19 -8.96 -18.94
C LEU A 140 10.91 -9.37 -19.64
N ALA A 141 9.97 -9.91 -18.87
CA ALA A 141 8.61 -10.13 -19.30
C ALA A 141 7.64 -9.48 -18.31
N SER A 142 6.45 -9.16 -18.83
CA SER A 142 5.37 -8.62 -18.01
C SER A 142 4.04 -9.00 -18.59
N ALA A 143 3.08 -9.29 -17.73
CA ALA A 143 1.74 -9.69 -18.12
C ALA A 143 0.70 -9.22 -17.09
N GLU A 144 -0.48 -8.86 -17.58
CA GLU A 144 -1.64 -8.71 -16.71
C GLU A 144 -2.23 -10.08 -16.39
N VAL A 145 -2.30 -10.41 -15.11
CA VAL A 145 -2.71 -11.72 -14.61
C VAL A 145 -3.72 -11.57 -13.48
N ARG A 146 -4.49 -12.62 -13.19
CA ARG A 146 -5.41 -12.63 -12.03
C ARG A 146 -4.64 -13.02 -10.78
N ARG A 147 -5.20 -12.69 -9.61
CA ARG A 147 -4.64 -13.08 -8.31
C ARG A 147 -4.28 -14.58 -8.23
N ASN A 148 -5.18 -15.45 -8.69
CA ASN A 148 -4.96 -16.90 -8.62
C ASN A 148 -3.79 -17.32 -9.52
N ASP A 149 -3.65 -16.70 -10.68
CA ASP A 149 -2.57 -16.99 -11.62
C ASP A 149 -1.21 -16.54 -11.04
N VAL A 150 -1.17 -15.43 -10.29
CA VAL A 150 0.04 -15.00 -9.56
C VAL A 150 0.48 -16.08 -8.58
N GLU A 151 -0.43 -16.58 -7.74
CA GLU A 151 -0.09 -17.62 -6.76
C GLU A 151 0.36 -18.90 -7.46
N GLU A 152 -0.30 -19.30 -8.55
CA GLU A 152 0.10 -20.47 -9.34
C GLU A 152 1.52 -20.32 -9.92
N ILE A 153 1.84 -19.17 -10.48
CA ILE A 153 3.18 -18.86 -11.00
C ILE A 153 4.23 -18.93 -9.89
N LEU A 154 3.95 -18.32 -8.73
CA LEU A 154 4.87 -18.30 -7.59
C LEU A 154 5.09 -19.70 -7.01
N ASP A 155 4.03 -20.51 -6.90
CA ASP A 155 4.12 -21.89 -6.45
C ASP A 155 4.86 -22.77 -7.46
N ASP A 156 4.71 -22.51 -8.75
CA ASP A 156 5.51 -23.15 -9.79
C ASP A 156 7.01 -22.84 -9.65
N TYR A 157 7.36 -21.58 -9.38
CA TYR A 157 8.75 -21.22 -9.10
C TYR A 157 9.25 -21.99 -7.89
N ARG A 158 8.56 -21.93 -6.74
CA ARG A 158 8.94 -22.64 -5.51
C ARG A 158 9.16 -24.14 -5.72
N ARG A 159 8.32 -24.79 -6.55
CA ARG A 159 8.43 -26.23 -6.83
C ARG A 159 9.59 -26.57 -7.76
N LYS A 160 9.92 -25.68 -8.70
CA LYS A 160 11.01 -25.87 -9.68
C LYS A 160 12.37 -25.47 -9.12
N THR A 161 12.39 -24.64 -8.08
CA THR A 161 13.60 -24.28 -7.35
C THR A 161 14.24 -25.55 -6.77
N ASN A 162 15.46 -25.86 -7.21
CA ASN A 162 16.25 -26.98 -6.67
C ASN A 162 16.82 -26.62 -5.28
N ARG A 163 17.48 -27.57 -4.61
CA ARG A 163 18.08 -27.35 -3.28
C ARG A 163 19.12 -26.22 -3.23
N ASN A 164 19.65 -25.78 -4.37
CA ASN A 164 20.74 -24.81 -4.45
C ASN A 164 20.27 -23.40 -4.83
N ILE A 165 18.96 -23.22 -5.03
CA ILE A 165 18.35 -21.93 -5.31
C ILE A 165 17.36 -21.64 -4.17
N LEU A 166 17.36 -20.42 -3.67
CA LEU A 166 16.37 -19.87 -2.75
C LEU A 166 15.38 -19.07 -3.56
N PHE A 167 14.11 -19.15 -3.22
CA PHE A 167 13.10 -18.23 -3.74
C PHE A 167 12.44 -17.56 -2.54
N VAL A 168 12.81 -16.30 -2.30
CA VAL A 168 12.42 -15.58 -1.09
C VAL A 168 11.57 -14.35 -1.42
N GLU A 169 10.65 -14.04 -0.52
CA GLU A 169 9.87 -12.80 -0.58
C GLU A 169 10.76 -11.63 -0.16
N ILE A 170 10.70 -10.55 -0.94
CA ILE A 170 11.41 -9.30 -0.70
C ILE A 170 10.44 -8.13 -0.83
N SER A 171 10.87 -6.95 -0.38
CA SER A 171 10.10 -5.73 -0.62
C SER A 171 9.82 -5.53 -2.11
N PRO A 172 8.57 -5.25 -2.52
CA PRO A 172 8.23 -4.99 -3.92
C PRO A 172 9.03 -3.81 -4.49
N ARG A 173 9.28 -2.80 -3.65
CA ARG A 173 10.08 -1.63 -4.04
C ARG A 173 11.54 -2.00 -4.28
N TYR A 174 12.08 -2.92 -3.47
CA TYR A 174 13.43 -3.44 -3.64
C TYR A 174 13.55 -4.31 -4.89
N ALA A 175 12.57 -5.17 -5.17
CA ALA A 175 12.50 -5.91 -6.43
C ALA A 175 12.54 -4.96 -7.64
N SER A 176 11.72 -3.90 -7.62
CA SER A 176 11.76 -2.87 -8.66
C SER A 176 13.11 -2.19 -8.78
N PHE A 177 13.75 -1.84 -7.66
CA PHE A 177 15.08 -1.23 -7.66
C PHE A 177 16.10 -2.12 -8.36
N LEU A 178 16.13 -3.42 -8.06
CA LEU A 178 17.08 -4.36 -8.65
C LEU A 178 16.86 -4.53 -10.16
N ILE A 179 15.60 -4.54 -10.61
CA ILE A 179 15.28 -4.60 -12.04
C ILE A 179 15.74 -3.31 -12.75
N GLU A 180 15.46 -2.14 -12.16
CA GLU A 180 15.87 -0.84 -12.68
C GLU A 180 17.40 -0.72 -12.77
N GLU A 181 18.12 -1.14 -11.73
CA GLU A 181 19.59 -1.14 -11.68
C GLU A 181 20.19 -2.08 -12.73
N SER A 182 19.66 -3.30 -12.85
CA SER A 182 20.13 -4.28 -13.83
C SER A 182 19.88 -3.81 -15.27
N ALA A 183 18.77 -3.12 -15.52
CA ALA A 183 18.48 -2.53 -16.81
C ALA A 183 19.41 -1.37 -17.14
N ALA A 184 19.71 -0.52 -16.15
CA ALA A 184 20.67 0.56 -16.32
C ALA A 184 22.08 0.02 -16.66
N LEU A 185 22.48 -1.10 -16.03
CA LEU A 185 23.74 -1.77 -16.31
C LEU A 185 23.81 -2.36 -17.73
N SER A 186 22.75 -3.05 -18.16
CA SER A 186 22.68 -3.70 -19.48
C SER A 186 22.37 -2.76 -20.64
N GLY A 187 21.76 -1.60 -20.36
CA GLY A 187 21.18 -0.70 -21.35
C GLY A 187 19.92 -1.24 -22.06
N ARG A 188 19.37 -2.37 -21.61
CA ARG A 188 18.19 -3.03 -22.21
C ARG A 188 16.90 -2.65 -21.48
N TYR A 189 15.77 -2.78 -22.18
CA TYR A 189 14.41 -2.62 -21.62
C TYR A 189 14.13 -1.28 -20.93
N THR A 190 14.86 -0.23 -21.32
CA THR A 190 14.81 1.08 -20.64
C THR A 190 13.47 1.78 -20.84
N GLU A 191 12.81 1.59 -21.98
CA GLU A 191 11.49 2.18 -22.26
C GLU A 191 10.37 1.43 -21.54
N GLU A 192 10.41 0.10 -21.54
CA GLU A 192 9.49 -0.78 -20.83
C GLU A 192 9.49 -0.47 -19.33
N LEU A 193 10.66 -0.18 -18.77
CA LEU A 193 10.79 0.16 -17.36
C LEU A 193 10.29 1.56 -16.99
N LYS A 194 10.14 2.49 -17.95
CA LYS A 194 9.48 3.78 -17.65
C LYS A 194 8.03 3.58 -17.23
N PHE A 195 7.32 2.65 -17.89
CA PHE A 195 5.96 2.28 -17.51
C PHE A 195 5.93 1.57 -16.17
N PHE A 196 6.84 0.63 -15.94
CA PHE A 196 6.99 -0.08 -14.68
C PHE A 196 7.21 0.85 -13.47
N LYS A 197 8.08 1.86 -13.63
CA LYS A 197 8.42 2.83 -12.58
C LYS A 197 7.21 3.62 -12.08
N ALA A 198 6.19 3.82 -12.93
CA ALA A 198 4.96 4.48 -12.52
C ALA A 198 4.21 3.68 -11.42
N PHE A 199 4.31 2.35 -11.45
CA PHE A 199 3.66 1.45 -10.50
C PHE A 199 4.45 1.31 -9.18
N SER A 200 5.78 1.33 -9.25
CA SER A 200 6.64 1.10 -8.08
C SER A 200 6.95 2.36 -7.27
N SER A 201 6.95 3.54 -7.90
CA SER A 201 7.46 4.78 -7.28
C SER A 201 6.69 5.26 -6.03
N HIS A 202 5.42 4.87 -5.89
CA HIS A 202 4.57 5.24 -4.76
C HIS A 202 4.67 4.26 -3.60
N ILE A 203 5.28 3.08 -3.81
CA ILE A 203 5.37 2.02 -2.80
C ILE A 203 6.42 2.40 -1.77
N ARG A 204 5.97 2.57 -0.53
CA ARG A 204 6.85 2.78 0.62
C ARG A 204 6.95 1.49 1.41
N HIS A 205 8.16 0.98 1.54
CA HIS A 205 8.49 -0.17 2.38
C HIS A 205 9.75 0.12 3.19
N THR A 206 10.01 -0.68 4.21
CA THR A 206 11.19 -0.55 5.10
C THR A 206 12.51 -0.66 4.34
N ILE A 207 12.57 -1.51 3.33
CA ILE A 207 13.76 -1.74 2.49
C ILE A 207 13.38 -1.41 1.05
N GLN A 208 14.07 -0.46 0.45
CA GLN A 208 13.84 0.00 -0.94
C GLN A 208 15.10 -0.15 -1.79
N ARG A 209 16.27 -0.05 -1.18
CA ARG A 209 17.60 -0.23 -1.78
C ARG A 209 18.50 -1.00 -0.81
N PRO A 210 19.65 -1.54 -1.28
CA PRO A 210 20.53 -2.32 -0.43
C PRO A 210 20.98 -1.58 0.84
N ASP A 211 21.29 -0.29 0.74
CA ASP A 211 21.79 0.52 1.86
C ASP A 211 20.80 0.69 3.02
N ASP A 212 19.51 0.47 2.77
CA ASP A 212 18.48 0.66 3.80
C ASP A 212 18.60 -0.36 4.94
N ILE A 213 19.31 -1.49 4.72
CA ILE A 213 19.56 -2.49 5.76
C ILE A 213 20.27 -1.90 6.99
N TYR A 214 21.13 -0.89 6.78
CA TYR A 214 21.88 -0.23 7.85
C TYR A 214 21.01 0.75 8.67
N THR A 215 19.78 1.00 8.22
CA THR A 215 18.83 1.90 8.89
C THR A 215 17.72 1.15 9.63
N ILE A 216 17.74 -0.18 9.60
CA ILE A 216 16.76 -1.02 10.30
C ILE A 216 17.01 -0.87 11.80
N ASN A 217 16.01 -0.36 12.52
CA ASN A 217 16.06 -0.26 13.98
C ASN A 217 16.05 -1.66 14.58
N ILE A 218 17.18 -2.06 15.16
CA ILE A 218 17.30 -3.27 15.96
C ILE A 218 16.96 -2.91 17.40
N SER A 219 16.10 -3.70 18.05
CA SER A 219 15.81 -3.48 19.47
C SER A 219 17.05 -3.81 20.31
N GLU A 220 17.46 -2.90 21.19
CA GLU A 220 18.63 -3.04 22.07
C GLU A 220 18.52 -4.21 23.06
N SER A 221 17.33 -4.82 23.19
CA SER A 221 17.07 -5.96 24.08
C SER A 221 17.34 -7.33 23.44
N ILE A 222 17.74 -7.39 22.16
CA ILE A 222 17.98 -8.65 21.46
C ILE A 222 19.38 -9.16 21.77
N THR A 223 19.46 -10.33 22.40
CA THR A 223 20.72 -11.06 22.53
C THR A 223 21.08 -11.66 21.18
N PRO A 224 22.27 -11.41 20.62
CA PRO A 224 22.67 -11.99 19.34
C PRO A 224 22.72 -13.51 19.46
N LEU A 225 22.11 -14.20 18.49
CA LEU A 225 22.21 -15.65 18.39
C LEU A 225 23.66 -16.07 18.11
N PRO A 226 24.12 -17.22 18.65
CA PRO A 226 25.37 -17.83 18.23
C PRO A 226 25.39 -18.06 16.71
N ILE A 227 26.57 -17.92 16.10
CA ILE A 227 26.72 -18.01 14.65
C ILE A 227 26.29 -19.38 14.12
N GLU A 228 26.52 -20.45 14.89
CA GLU A 228 26.14 -21.81 14.54
C GLU A 228 24.62 -21.96 14.43
N GLN A 229 23.87 -21.29 15.32
CA GLN A 229 22.41 -21.27 15.28
C GLN A 229 21.89 -20.42 14.12
N LEU A 230 22.53 -19.27 13.84
CA LEU A 230 22.18 -18.44 12.69
C LEU A 230 22.36 -19.22 11.38
N LEU A 231 23.50 -19.88 11.24
CA LEU A 231 23.89 -20.65 10.06
C LEU A 231 23.08 -21.94 9.87
N SER A 232 22.38 -22.41 10.92
CA SER A 232 21.47 -23.55 10.80
C SER A 232 20.13 -23.22 10.12
N HIS A 233 19.86 -21.94 9.85
CA HIS A 233 18.64 -21.51 9.18
C HIS A 233 18.59 -21.96 7.71
N ASP A 234 17.41 -22.36 7.22
CA ASP A 234 17.20 -22.89 5.86
C ASP A 234 17.68 -21.95 4.73
N LEU A 235 17.73 -20.65 5.02
CA LEU A 235 18.28 -19.62 4.12
C LEU A 235 19.75 -19.88 3.78
N PHE A 236 20.52 -20.49 4.68
CA PHE A 236 21.93 -20.76 4.43
C PHE A 236 22.17 -22.11 3.74
N THR A 237 21.16 -22.98 3.66
CA THR A 237 21.27 -24.33 3.09
C THR A 237 21.97 -24.35 1.72
N PRO A 238 21.65 -23.46 0.76
CA PRO A 238 22.28 -23.47 -0.56
C PRO A 238 23.74 -23.01 -0.60
N PHE A 239 24.20 -22.35 0.47
CA PHE A 239 25.56 -21.84 0.58
C PHE A 239 26.51 -22.82 1.27
N PHE A 240 25.99 -23.93 1.81
CA PHE A 240 26.83 -25.01 2.30
C PHE A 240 27.24 -25.94 1.17
N LEU A 241 28.55 -26.12 1.03
CA LEU A 241 29.11 -27.14 0.18
C LEU A 241 28.91 -28.51 0.84
N SER A 242 27.99 -29.32 0.31
CA SER A 242 27.95 -30.74 0.63
C SER A 242 28.99 -31.45 -0.23
N TRP A 243 30.09 -31.86 0.37
CA TRP A 243 31.04 -32.75 -0.30
C TRP A 243 30.43 -34.13 -0.41
N THR A 244 30.49 -34.74 -1.59
CA THR A 244 30.26 -36.17 -1.76
C THR A 244 31.33 -36.93 -0.97
N GLY A 245 30.93 -37.99 -0.27
CA GLY A 245 31.85 -38.80 0.51
C GLY A 245 32.96 -39.39 -0.36
N MET A 246 34.10 -39.74 0.27
CA MET A 246 35.31 -40.20 -0.43
C MET A 246 35.07 -41.37 -1.41
N ASP A 247 34.05 -42.20 -1.16
CA ASP A 247 33.69 -43.35 -2.00
C ASP A 247 32.97 -42.96 -3.31
N GLU A 248 32.18 -41.89 -3.33
CA GLU A 248 31.52 -41.41 -4.56
C GLU A 248 32.50 -40.74 -5.51
N ASP A 249 33.43 -39.96 -4.96
CA ASP A 249 34.54 -39.42 -5.72
C ASP A 249 35.38 -40.54 -6.34
N LYS A 250 35.71 -41.56 -5.54
CA LYS A 250 36.47 -42.71 -6.02
C LYS A 250 35.78 -43.43 -7.17
N LYS A 251 34.45 -43.60 -7.13
CA LYS A 251 33.67 -44.16 -8.25
C LYS A 251 33.73 -43.27 -9.49
N THR A 252 33.58 -41.97 -9.32
CA THR A 252 33.60 -40.99 -10.41
C THR A 252 34.97 -40.97 -11.10
N TYR A 253 36.06 -40.93 -10.34
CA TYR A 253 37.42 -40.93 -10.88
C TYR A 253 37.84 -42.28 -11.47
N GLN A 254 37.43 -43.40 -10.89
CA GLN A 254 37.68 -44.72 -11.47
C GLN A 254 37.02 -44.89 -12.85
N SER A 255 35.88 -44.22 -13.07
CA SER A 255 35.19 -44.23 -14.37
C SER A 255 35.85 -43.34 -15.44
N ALA A 256 36.69 -42.38 -15.05
CA ALA A 256 37.31 -41.38 -15.94
C ALA A 256 38.70 -41.78 -16.49
N GLY A 257 39.17 -42.99 -16.20
CA GLY A 257 40.51 -43.46 -16.59
C GLY A 257 41.50 -43.34 -15.43
N ALA A 258 42.15 -44.45 -15.12
CA ALA A 258 42.92 -44.65 -13.90
C ALA A 258 44.23 -43.85 -13.87
N GLU A 259 44.15 -42.57 -13.50
CA GLU A 259 45.29 -41.83 -12.97
C GLU A 259 45.19 -41.78 -11.44
N THR A 260 46.30 -42.07 -10.77
CA THR A 260 46.37 -42.13 -9.30
C THR A 260 46.28 -40.71 -8.75
N LEU A 261 45.09 -40.29 -8.32
CA LEU A 261 44.87 -38.95 -7.78
C LEU A 261 45.41 -38.89 -6.34
N ILE A 262 46.46 -38.11 -6.12
CA ILE A 262 47.00 -37.84 -4.78
C ILE A 262 46.24 -36.65 -4.22
N LEU A 263 45.34 -36.89 -3.26
CA LEU A 263 44.67 -35.83 -2.53
C LEU A 263 45.59 -35.27 -1.42
N PRO A 264 45.68 -33.94 -1.26
CA PRO A 264 46.35 -33.34 -0.11
C PRO A 264 45.73 -33.80 1.21
N SER A 265 46.56 -33.94 2.26
CA SER A 265 46.16 -34.51 3.55
C SER A 265 44.95 -33.81 4.20
N TYR A 266 44.86 -32.47 4.06
CA TYR A 266 43.74 -31.69 4.62
C TYR A 266 42.39 -32.03 3.96
N MET A 267 42.37 -32.33 2.65
CA MET A 267 41.15 -32.76 1.96
C MET A 267 40.70 -34.16 2.37
N VAL A 268 41.64 -35.00 2.79
CA VAL A 268 41.34 -36.35 3.29
C VAL A 268 40.71 -36.27 4.69
N GLU A 269 41.12 -35.31 5.51
CA GLU A 269 40.51 -35.07 6.83
C GLU A 269 39.11 -34.47 6.70
N GLU A 270 38.93 -33.43 5.88
CA GLU A 270 37.61 -32.82 5.65
C GLU A 270 36.58 -33.80 5.07
N LYS A 271 37.01 -34.78 4.28
CA LYS A 271 36.13 -35.78 3.64
C LYS A 271 35.95 -37.08 4.44
N LYS A 272 36.62 -37.25 5.58
CA LYS A 272 36.37 -38.37 6.50
C LYS A 272 35.14 -38.12 7.37
N ASP A 273 34.83 -36.85 7.61
CA ASP A 273 33.75 -36.40 8.50
C ASP A 273 32.48 -35.98 7.74
N ALA A 274 32.47 -36.06 6.40
CA ALA A 274 31.34 -35.80 5.51
C ALA A 274 30.63 -37.10 5.09
#